data_AF-A0A7W0DID4-F1
#
_entry.id   AF-A0A7W0DID4-F1
#
_cell.length_a   1.000
_cell.length_b   1.000
_cell.length_c   1.000
_cell.angle_alpha   90.00
_cell.angle_beta   90.00
_cell.angle_gamma   90.00
#
_symmetry.space_group_name_H-M   'P 1'
#
loop_
_entity.id
_entity.type
_entity.pdbx_description
1 polymer ?
#
loop_
_entity_poly.entity_id
_entity_poly.type
_entity_poly.pdbx_seq_one_letter_code
_entity_poly.pdbx_strand_id
1 'polypeptide(L)'
;MPAASDAYGWNYADSRADSDRRADVIVVNQGTNDAAFGSDEFRTAYRAYLDKLRTAAPHARILALRPFNGAHAEDIAAVVAQLADARTEFVDTTDWLSPADGDFNGTVHPSSQGHRKVADRLIDLLAKEHQ
;
A
#
# COMPACT_ATOMS: atom_id res chain seq x y z
N MET A 1 4.99 -9.43 -14.92
CA MET A 1 5.19 -9.13 -13.49
C MET A 1 4.37 -10.14 -12.70
N PRO A 2 4.87 -10.73 -11.61
CA PRO A 2 4.03 -11.55 -10.73
C PRO A 2 2.93 -10.69 -10.09
N ALA A 3 1.84 -11.30 -9.65
CA ALA A 3 0.85 -10.60 -8.83
C ALA A 3 1.49 -10.14 -7.51
N ALA A 4 1.01 -9.04 -6.93
CA ALA A 4 1.55 -8.50 -5.68
C ALA A 4 1.50 -9.53 -4.53
N SER A 5 0.43 -10.32 -4.49
CA SER A 5 0.29 -11.43 -3.54
C SER A 5 1.40 -12.47 -3.70
N ASP A 6 1.76 -12.85 -4.92
CA ASP A 6 2.79 -13.86 -5.19
C ASP A 6 4.20 -13.40 -4.80
N ALA A 7 4.45 -12.09 -4.88
CA ALA A 7 5.72 -11.49 -4.46
C ALA A 7 5.91 -11.48 -2.93
N TYR A 8 4.84 -11.59 -2.15
CA TYR A 8 4.94 -11.58 -0.69
C TYR A 8 5.66 -12.83 -0.16
N GLY A 9 6.67 -12.61 0.70
CA GLY A 9 7.60 -13.64 1.18
C GLY A 9 8.91 -13.76 0.40
N TRP A 10 9.18 -12.81 -0.50
CA TRP A 10 10.43 -12.72 -1.26
C TRP A 10 11.07 -11.33 -1.13
N ASN A 11 12.39 -11.26 -1.25
CA ASN A 11 13.12 -10.00 -1.43
C ASN A 11 13.32 -9.70 -2.92
N TYR A 12 13.79 -10.72 -3.64
CA TYR A 12 13.97 -10.77 -5.10
C TYR A 12 13.98 -12.25 -5.52
N ALA A 13 14.13 -12.52 -6.83
CA ALA A 13 14.20 -13.89 -7.35
C ALA A 13 15.22 -14.73 -6.58
N ASP A 14 14.81 -15.92 -6.14
CA ASP A 14 15.63 -16.87 -5.36
C ASP A 14 16.09 -16.38 -3.97
N SER A 15 15.55 -15.26 -3.47
CA SER A 15 15.81 -14.75 -2.12
C SER A 15 14.53 -14.69 -1.30
N ARG A 16 14.33 -15.71 -0.44
CA ARG A 16 13.19 -15.75 0.49
C ARG A 16 13.32 -14.69 1.56
N ALA A 17 12.20 -14.07 1.90
CA ALA A 17 12.05 -13.25 3.09
C ALA A 17 11.27 -14.03 4.14
N ASP A 18 11.49 -13.68 5.41
CA ASP A 18 10.51 -14.04 6.45
C ASP A 18 9.15 -13.47 6.05
N SER A 19 8.10 -14.28 6.13
CA SER A 19 6.75 -13.87 5.77
C SER A 19 6.12 -12.93 6.80
N ASP A 20 6.54 -12.99 8.05
CA ASP A 20 6.09 -12.09 9.10
C ASP A 20 6.98 -10.83 9.17
N ARG A 21 8.28 -11.00 8.88
CA ARG A 21 9.34 -9.98 9.04
C ARG A 21 9.40 -9.33 10.43
N ARG A 22 8.59 -9.80 11.39
CA ARG A 22 8.31 -9.15 12.68
C ARG A 22 7.97 -7.67 12.49
N ALA A 23 7.20 -7.38 11.43
CA ALA A 23 6.85 -6.02 11.11
C ALA A 23 5.72 -5.55 12.02
N ASP A 24 5.94 -4.47 12.76
CA ASP A 24 4.86 -3.82 13.53
C ASP A 24 3.82 -3.19 12.58
N VAL A 25 4.28 -2.68 11.44
CA VAL A 25 3.45 -2.06 10.40
C VAL A 25 3.82 -2.54 9.00
N ILE A 26 2.80 -2.86 8.19
CA ILE A 26 2.91 -3.16 6.77
C ILE A 26 2.27 -2.02 5.99
N VAL A 27 3.06 -1.36 5.14
CA VAL A 27 2.63 -0.25 4.29
C VAL A 27 2.42 -0.78 2.87
N VAL A 28 1.18 -0.75 2.38
CA VAL A 28 0.80 -1.26 1.05
C VAL A 28 0.50 -0.09 0.13
N ASN A 29 1.34 0.12 -0.88
CA ASN A 29 1.11 1.08 -1.96
C ASN A 29 1.14 0.34 -3.31
N GLN A 30 0.06 -0.37 -3.60
CA GLN A 30 -0.14 -1.17 -4.82
C GLN A 30 -1.45 -0.73 -5.49
N GLY A 31 -1.51 -0.77 -6.82
CA GLY A 31 -2.69 -0.33 -7.59
C GLY A 31 -2.37 0.61 -8.75
N THR A 32 -1.23 1.31 -8.74
CA THR A 32 -0.85 2.26 -9.82
C THR A 32 -0.83 1.58 -11.19
N ASN A 33 -0.29 0.35 -11.26
CA ASN A 33 -0.14 -0.40 -12.50
C ASN A 33 -1.40 -1.19 -12.89
N ASP A 34 -2.39 -1.22 -12.00
CA ASP A 34 -3.57 -2.05 -12.16
C ASP A 34 -4.74 -1.28 -12.79
N ALA A 35 -4.54 0.00 -13.14
CA ALA A 35 -5.57 0.91 -13.65
C ALA A 35 -6.36 0.42 -14.89
N ALA A 36 -5.84 -0.59 -15.60
CA ALA A 36 -6.52 -1.20 -16.75
C ALA A 36 -7.53 -2.30 -16.34
N PHE A 37 -7.47 -2.80 -15.11
CA PHE A 37 -8.36 -3.84 -14.60
C PHE A 37 -9.69 -3.24 -14.13
N GLY A 38 -10.76 -4.02 -14.23
CA GLY A 38 -12.07 -3.63 -13.71
C GLY A 38 -12.11 -3.64 -12.18
N SER A 39 -13.02 -2.84 -11.61
CA SER A 39 -13.23 -2.74 -10.15
C SER A 39 -13.40 -4.11 -9.48
N ASP A 40 -14.28 -4.98 -9.98
CA ASP A 40 -14.55 -6.29 -9.35
C ASP A 40 -13.32 -7.22 -9.34
N GLU A 41 -12.57 -7.23 -10.45
CA GLU A 41 -11.34 -8.02 -10.58
C GLU A 41 -10.27 -7.50 -9.61
N PHE A 42 -10.04 -6.19 -9.62
CA PHE A 42 -9.09 -5.55 -8.72
C PHE A 42 -9.44 -5.79 -7.25
N ARG A 43 -10.70 -5.59 -6.84
CA ARG A 43 -11.15 -5.79 -5.46
C ARG A 43 -10.97 -7.23 -5.00
N THR A 44 -11.26 -8.20 -5.87
CA THR A 44 -11.06 -9.62 -5.58
C THR A 44 -9.58 -9.91 -5.32
N ALA A 45 -8.68 -9.45 -6.20
CA ALA A 45 -7.25 -9.66 -6.06
C ALA A 45 -6.65 -8.91 -4.85
N TYR A 46 -7.05 -7.66 -4.64
CA TYR A 46 -6.56 -6.82 -3.56
C TYR A 46 -7.00 -7.36 -2.20
N ARG A 47 -8.25 -7.84 -2.08
CA ARG A 47 -8.72 -8.54 -0.87
C ARG A 47 -7.88 -9.78 -0.57
N ALA A 48 -7.67 -10.63 -1.58
CA ALA A 48 -6.84 -11.82 -1.41
C ALA A 48 -5.40 -11.48 -1.00
N TYR A 49 -4.87 -10.35 -1.48
CA TYR A 49 -3.58 -9.86 -1.04
C TYR A 49 -3.58 -9.44 0.44
N LEU A 50 -4.55 -8.64 0.88
CA LEU A 50 -4.66 -8.23 2.30
C LEU A 50 -4.88 -9.43 3.23
N ASP A 51 -5.70 -10.41 2.83
CA ASP A 51 -5.90 -11.65 3.59
C ASP A 51 -4.58 -12.43 3.76
N LYS A 52 -3.74 -12.47 2.72
CA LYS A 52 -2.42 -13.09 2.76
C LYS A 52 -1.49 -12.35 3.73
N LEU A 53 -1.48 -11.02 3.72
CA LEU A 53 -0.70 -10.20 4.66
C LEU A 53 -1.13 -10.46 6.11
N ARG A 54 -2.45 -10.42 6.37
CA ARG A 54 -3.02 -10.64 7.70
C ARG A 54 -2.72 -12.05 8.22
N THR A 55 -2.76 -13.06 7.36
CA THR A 55 -2.40 -14.44 7.74
C THR A 55 -0.93 -14.55 8.13
N ALA A 56 -0.04 -13.87 7.41
CA ALA A 56 1.40 -13.95 7.65
C ALA A 56 1.87 -13.12 8.86
N ALA A 57 1.27 -11.96 9.07
CA ALA A 57 1.59 -11.03 10.16
C ALA A 57 0.31 -10.64 10.93
N PRO A 58 -0.26 -11.56 11.73
CA PRO A 58 -1.55 -11.33 12.40
C PRO A 58 -1.52 -10.19 13.42
N HIS A 59 -0.33 -9.81 13.90
CA HIS A 59 -0.14 -8.74 14.87
C HIS A 59 0.01 -7.35 14.22
N ALA A 60 0.48 -7.29 12.97
CA ALA A 60 0.86 -6.04 12.33
C ALA A 60 -0.33 -5.13 12.05
N ARG A 61 -0.13 -3.82 12.14
CA ARG A 61 -1.02 -2.84 11.50
C ARG A 61 -0.77 -2.84 10.00
N ILE A 62 -1.83 -2.74 9.21
CA ILE A 62 -1.76 -2.68 7.74
C ILE A 62 -2.29 -1.32 7.31
N LEU A 63 -1.43 -0.52 6.68
CA LEU A 63 -1.79 0.75 6.06
C LEU A 63 -1.92 0.52 4.56
N ALA A 64 -3.15 0.50 4.04
CA ALA A 64 -3.45 0.41 2.62
C ALA A 64 -3.56 1.82 2.04
N LEU A 65 -2.53 2.27 1.34
CA LEU A 65 -2.46 3.60 0.77
C LEU A 65 -3.32 3.66 -0.48
N ARG A 66 -4.00 4.79 -0.67
CA ARG A 66 -4.38 5.25 -1.99
C ARG A 66 -3.12 5.37 -2.86
N PRO A 67 -3.06 4.77 -4.06
CA PRO A 67 -1.97 5.02 -4.99
C PRO A 67 -1.86 6.52 -5.29
N PHE A 68 -0.65 7.05 -5.43
CA PHE A 68 -0.45 8.49 -5.59
C PHE A 68 -1.11 9.05 -6.86
N ASN A 69 -1.27 8.23 -7.90
CA ASN A 69 -2.03 8.58 -9.11
C ASN A 69 -3.56 8.43 -8.97
N GLY A 70 -4.05 7.91 -7.84
CA GLY A 70 -5.47 7.70 -7.55
C GLY A 70 -6.10 6.43 -8.11
N ALA A 71 -5.33 5.57 -8.78
CA ALA A 71 -5.86 4.32 -9.33
C ALA A 71 -6.54 3.48 -8.22
N HIS A 72 -7.75 2.99 -8.50
CA HIS A 72 -8.53 2.12 -7.61
C HIS A 72 -8.74 2.67 -6.18
N ALA A 73 -8.69 4.00 -5.97
CA ALA A 73 -8.83 4.59 -4.64
C ALA A 73 -10.13 4.13 -3.92
N GLU A 74 -11.26 4.20 -4.62
CA GLU A 74 -12.57 3.79 -4.09
C GLU A 74 -12.64 2.29 -3.82
N ASP A 75 -12.03 1.49 -4.69
CA ASP A 75 -11.98 0.03 -4.57
C ASP A 75 -11.18 -0.43 -3.35
N ILE A 76 -10.01 0.17 -3.14
CA ILE A 76 -9.16 -0.10 -1.98
C ILE A 76 -9.90 0.28 -0.69
N ALA A 77 -10.49 1.48 -0.64
CA ALA A 77 -11.26 1.94 0.52
C ALA A 77 -12.44 0.99 0.81
N ALA A 78 -13.16 0.56 -0.23
CA ALA A 78 -14.26 -0.39 -0.10
C ALA A 78 -13.81 -1.76 0.43
N VAL A 79 -12.70 -2.30 -0.09
CA VAL A 79 -12.14 -3.58 0.40
C VAL A 79 -11.74 -3.47 1.87
N VAL A 80 -11.03 -2.41 2.25
CA VAL A 80 -10.61 -2.20 3.64
C VAL A 80 -11.82 -2.09 4.57
N ALA A 81 -12.85 -1.33 4.19
CA ALA A 81 -14.09 -1.22 4.96
C ALA A 81 -14.81 -2.57 5.10
N GLN A 82 -14.84 -3.39 4.04
CA GLN A 82 -15.48 -4.71 4.01
C GLN A 82 -14.74 -5.77 4.84
N LEU A 83 -13.42 -5.65 5.00
CA LEU A 83 -12.64 -6.56 5.84
C LEU A 83 -13.08 -6.48 7.32
N ALA A 84 -13.57 -5.32 7.76
CA ALA A 84 -13.93 -5.06 9.16
C ALA A 84 -12.80 -5.43 10.15
N ASP A 85 -11.55 -5.34 9.71
CA ASP A 85 -10.35 -5.61 10.51
C ASP A 85 -9.86 -4.33 11.17
N ALA A 86 -9.92 -4.28 12.50
CA ALA A 86 -9.54 -3.11 13.28
C ALA A 86 -8.07 -2.70 13.15
N ARG A 87 -7.20 -3.56 12.59
CA ARG A 87 -5.78 -3.27 12.35
C ARG A 87 -5.45 -3.03 10.89
N THR A 88 -6.45 -2.88 10.01
CA THR A 88 -6.25 -2.53 8.61
C THR A 88 -6.94 -1.19 8.31
N GLU A 89 -6.18 -0.21 7.84
CA GLU A 89 -6.64 1.16 7.62
C GLU A 89 -6.40 1.58 6.17
N PHE A 90 -7.38 2.26 5.57
CA PHE A 90 -7.20 2.95 4.30
C PHE A 90 -6.61 4.33 4.58
N VAL A 91 -5.46 4.61 3.98
CA VAL A 91 -4.78 5.90 4.10
C VAL A 91 -5.01 6.68 2.80
N ASP A 92 -5.84 7.71 2.88
CA ASP A 92 -6.02 8.64 1.78
C ASP A 92 -4.79 9.52 1.60
N THR A 93 -4.10 9.37 0.47
CA THR A 93 -2.90 10.13 0.12
C THR A 93 -3.19 11.31 -0.81
N THR A 94 -4.47 11.70 -0.95
CA THR A 94 -4.84 12.89 -1.73
C THR A 94 -4.04 14.09 -1.25
N ASP A 95 -3.53 14.87 -2.21
CA ASP A 95 -2.69 16.06 -1.99
C ASP A 95 -1.36 15.84 -1.25
N TRP A 96 -0.90 14.59 -1.08
CA TRP A 96 0.44 14.34 -0.55
C TRP A 96 1.53 14.74 -1.53
N LEU A 97 1.25 14.63 -2.83
CA LEU A 97 2.17 14.94 -3.92
C LEU A 97 1.48 15.80 -4.98
N SER A 98 2.22 16.76 -5.52
CA SER A 98 1.78 17.69 -6.55
C SER A 98 2.73 17.65 -7.75
N PRO A 99 2.24 17.35 -8.97
CA PRO A 99 3.04 17.52 -10.19
C PRO A 99 3.54 18.95 -10.38
N ALA A 100 2.75 19.95 -9.98
CA ALA A 100 3.12 21.36 -10.08
C ALA A 100 4.29 21.74 -9.16
N ASP A 101 4.51 20.98 -8.09
CA ASP A 101 5.58 21.22 -7.11
C ASP A 101 6.88 20.48 -7.47
N GLY A 102 6.92 19.75 -8.58
CA GLY A 102 8.06 18.92 -8.97
C GLY A 102 8.19 17.64 -8.14
N ASP A 103 7.09 17.18 -7.53
CA ASP A 103 7.10 15.96 -6.69
C ASP A 103 7.18 14.66 -7.49
N PHE A 104 7.11 14.74 -8.81
CA PHE A 104 7.20 13.59 -9.71
C PHE A 104 8.39 13.72 -10.68
N ASN A 105 8.97 12.58 -11.00
CA ASN A 105 9.85 12.38 -12.14
C ASN A 105 9.07 11.60 -13.22
N GLY A 106 8.44 12.33 -14.14
CA GLY A 106 7.48 11.77 -15.09
C GLY A 106 6.05 11.82 -14.55
N THR A 107 5.23 10.83 -14.90
CA THR A 107 3.78 10.84 -14.61
C THR A 107 3.38 10.16 -13.31
N VAL A 108 4.09 9.10 -12.91
CA VAL A 108 3.67 8.25 -11.76
C VAL A 108 4.77 8.02 -10.73
N HIS A 109 6.04 8.26 -11.08
CA HIS A 109 7.16 8.03 -10.20
C HIS A 109 7.46 9.29 -9.38
N PRO A 110 7.49 9.24 -8.04
CA PRO A 110 7.91 10.39 -7.24
C PRO A 110 9.35 10.80 -7.54
N SER A 111 9.63 12.10 -7.47
CA SER A 111 10.99 12.64 -7.44
C SER A 111 11.63 12.41 -6.07
N SER A 112 12.91 12.72 -5.90
CA SER A 112 13.55 12.67 -4.57
C SER A 112 12.91 13.63 -3.56
N GLN A 113 12.27 14.71 -4.02
CA GLN A 113 11.47 15.59 -3.16
C GLN A 113 10.14 14.93 -2.81
N GLY A 114 9.44 14.37 -3.80
CA GLY A 114 8.18 13.67 -3.56
C GLY A 114 8.35 12.51 -2.57
N HIS A 115 9.40 11.70 -2.72
CA HIS A 115 9.74 10.65 -1.76
C HIS A 115 9.94 11.19 -0.34
N ARG A 116 10.56 12.36 -0.16
CA ARG A 116 10.72 12.99 1.16
C ARG A 116 9.37 13.40 1.75
N LYS A 117 8.49 14.04 0.96
CA LYS A 117 7.13 14.40 1.39
C LYS A 117 6.34 13.17 1.85
N VAL A 118 6.38 12.08 1.09
CA VAL A 118 5.72 10.81 1.48
C VAL A 118 6.31 10.26 2.77
N ALA A 119 7.65 10.26 2.90
CA ALA A 119 8.32 9.75 4.09
C ALA A 119 7.90 10.54 5.35
N ASP A 120 7.85 11.86 5.29
CA ASP A 120 7.43 12.71 6.42
C ASP A 120 6.00 12.36 6.86
N ARG A 121 5.07 12.22 5.91
CA ARG A 121 3.68 11.81 6.18
C ARG A 121 3.58 10.41 6.79
N LEU A 122 4.37 9.45 6.29
CA LEU A 122 4.38 8.09 6.82
C LEU A 122 4.97 8.05 8.23
N ILE A 123 6.04 8.79 8.51
CA ILE A 123 6.64 8.88 9.85
C ILE A 123 5.59 9.36 10.86
N ASP A 124 4.81 10.39 10.53
CA ASP A 124 3.73 10.88 11.40
C ASP A 124 2.66 9.81 11.67
N LEU A 125 2.32 8.99 10.68
CA LEU A 125 1.35 7.89 10.84
C LEU A 125 1.89 6.74 11.69
N LEU A 126 3.17 6.44 11.57
CA LEU A 126 3.84 5.38 12.33
C LEU A 126 4.06 5.81 13.79
N ALA A 127 4.41 7.08 14.03
CA ALA A 127 4.66 7.60 15.37
C ALA A 127 3.44 7.58 16.30
N LYS A 128 2.21 7.52 15.76
CA LYS A 128 0.97 7.36 16.54
C LYS A 128 0.92 6.07 17.37
N GLU A 129 1.82 5.12 17.16
CA GLU A 129 1.88 3.86 17.91
C GLU A 129 2.58 3.94 19.27
N HIS A 130 3.31 5.04 19.53
CA HIS A 130 4.10 5.18 20.75
C HIS A 130 3.51 6.14 21.79
N GLN A 131 2.25 6.56 21.63
CA GLN A 131 1.51 7.39 22.59
C GLN A 131 0.34 6.62 23.19
#